data_AF-A0A0Q7Q0W9-F1
#
_entry.id   AF-A0A0Q7Q0W9-F1
#
_cell.length_a   1.000
_cell.length_b   1.000
_cell.length_c   1.000
_cell.angle_alpha   90.00
_cell.angle_beta   90.00
_cell.angle_gamma   90.00
#
_symmetry.space_group_name_H-M   'P 1'
#
loop_
_entity.id
_entity.type
_entity.pdbx_description
1 polymer ?
#
loop_
_entity_poly.entity_id
_entity_poly.type
_entity_poly.pdbx_seq_one_letter_code
_entity_poly.pdbx_strand_id
1 'polypeptide(L)'
;MTDSLAAVRSAIEELAGFDPLYVPMPQKRELMRGLVAAEAQLAAVRLGVLAVAGDVADDAGAKSAASWLSHDQNLDKRAVHADQSLAAVLAQRWFLVAAALGAGEVNLEQARAIAHALDEVRDELSGAQLVEAERTLLAEAKRLDPTGLRRLGRHLADVVDPDSAEEREAKRLAEEDKLAAEKAKLSLRPQGDGTTRISARLPDAVAKRLKRYLEAFAQPRKQAAEADGRRVPYNTLLARAMGDLLERVDPHRLPDHGGDATTVIVTITLDQLRTELSSAGLGYDDDTPITAATARRLACNGTIYPMVLGGAGQVLDAGRGSRFHNPIQRKVIRLRDKRCRAAGCDVAAEWCDVHHLEAWSKGGKTTVKDGVLLCCHHHHRVHDPAYHHERHPDGSIRFTRRT
;
A
#
# COMPACT_ATOMS: atom_id res chain seq x y z
N MET A 1 -48.90 -3.31 -9.00
CA MET A 1 -47.44 -3.22 -8.77
C MET A 1 -46.71 -2.72 -10.01
N THR A 2 -46.93 -3.32 -11.19
CA THR A 2 -46.40 -2.84 -12.48
C THR A 2 -46.78 -1.39 -12.77
N ASP A 3 -48.03 -1.00 -12.50
CA ASP A 3 -48.52 0.35 -12.77
C ASP A 3 -47.86 1.40 -11.85
N SER A 4 -47.54 1.03 -10.61
CA SER A 4 -46.84 1.90 -9.65
C SER A 4 -45.38 2.12 -10.05
N LEU A 5 -44.69 1.08 -10.53
CA LEU A 5 -43.33 1.22 -11.06
C LEU A 5 -43.30 2.07 -12.34
N ALA A 6 -44.31 1.95 -13.20
CA ALA A 6 -44.47 2.80 -14.37
C ALA A 6 -44.67 4.28 -13.97
N ALA A 7 -45.48 4.55 -12.95
CA ALA A 7 -45.67 5.89 -12.41
C ALA A 7 -44.36 6.49 -11.85
N VAL A 8 -43.56 5.71 -11.13
CA VAL A 8 -42.24 6.15 -10.63
C VAL A 8 -41.30 6.50 -11.80
N ARG A 9 -41.24 5.66 -12.84
CA ARG A 9 -40.42 5.95 -14.03
C ARG A 9 -40.85 7.23 -14.74
N SER A 10 -42.17 7.42 -14.90
CA SER A 10 -42.73 8.63 -15.50
C SER A 10 -42.38 9.89 -14.68
N ALA A 11 -42.45 9.83 -13.35
CA ALA A 11 -42.04 10.94 -12.49
C ALA A 11 -40.54 11.26 -12.60
N ILE A 12 -39.69 10.23 -12.72
CA ILE A 12 -38.24 10.42 -12.95
C ILE A 12 -37.98 11.08 -14.31
N GLU A 13 -38.67 10.67 -15.36
CA GLU A 13 -38.58 11.28 -16.69
C GLU A 13 -38.98 12.75 -16.67
N GLU A 14 -40.04 13.10 -15.95
CA GLU A 14 -40.45 14.49 -15.75
C GLU A 14 -39.37 15.30 -15.02
N LEU A 15 -38.82 14.77 -13.93
CA LEU A 15 -37.73 15.42 -13.18
C LEU A 15 -36.44 15.58 -14.01
N ALA A 16 -36.16 14.64 -14.91
CA ALA A 16 -35.02 14.70 -15.82
C ALA A 16 -35.23 15.71 -16.97
N GLY A 17 -36.47 16.16 -17.22
CA GLY A 17 -36.81 17.12 -18.26
C GLY A 17 -36.38 18.56 -17.99
N PHE A 18 -35.99 18.88 -16.76
CA PHE A 18 -35.52 20.23 -16.38
C PHE A 18 -33.99 20.29 -16.40
N ASP A 19 -33.42 21.32 -17.03
CA ASP A 19 -31.98 21.58 -16.93
C ASP A 19 -31.65 22.23 -15.57
N PRO A 20 -30.86 21.56 -14.70
CA PRO A 20 -30.52 22.06 -13.37
C PRO A 20 -29.84 23.45 -13.37
N LEU A 21 -29.25 23.87 -14.50
CA LEU A 21 -28.63 25.18 -14.64
C LEU A 21 -29.64 26.33 -14.44
N TYR A 22 -30.89 26.13 -14.90
CA TYR A 22 -31.93 27.17 -14.90
C TYR A 22 -32.86 27.11 -13.68
N VAL A 23 -32.68 26.14 -12.79
CA VAL A 23 -33.47 26.03 -11.56
C VAL A 23 -32.98 27.05 -10.51
N PRO A 24 -33.85 27.89 -9.93
CA PRO A 24 -33.51 28.79 -8.83
C PRO A 24 -32.92 28.08 -7.62
N MET A 25 -32.02 28.75 -6.87
CA MET A 25 -31.34 28.14 -5.71
C MET A 25 -32.28 27.51 -4.67
N PRO A 26 -33.41 28.14 -4.26
CA PRO A 26 -34.33 27.53 -3.31
C PRO A 26 -34.93 26.21 -3.81
N GLN A 27 -35.34 26.15 -5.08
CA GLN A 27 -35.88 24.95 -5.71
C GLN A 27 -34.80 23.87 -5.89
N LYS A 28 -33.56 24.24 -6.24
CA LYS A 28 -32.43 23.28 -6.27
C LYS A 28 -32.20 22.63 -4.91
N ARG A 29 -32.26 23.42 -3.83
CA ARG A 29 -32.10 22.90 -2.47
C ARG A 29 -33.20 21.93 -2.09
N GLU A 30 -34.44 22.26 -2.44
CA GLU A 30 -35.60 21.39 -2.22
C GLU A 30 -35.47 20.10 -3.02
N LEU A 31 -35.13 20.19 -4.31
CA LEU A 31 -34.92 19.05 -5.19
C LEU A 31 -33.81 18.13 -4.67
N MET A 32 -32.65 18.67 -4.27
CA MET A 32 -31.56 17.87 -3.70
C MET A 32 -32.00 17.10 -2.44
N ARG A 33 -32.82 17.69 -1.57
CA ARG A 33 -33.34 17.01 -0.37
C ARG A 33 -34.40 15.98 -0.71
N GLY A 34 -35.32 16.33 -1.61
CA GLY A 34 -36.40 15.44 -2.06
C GLY A 34 -35.85 14.21 -2.77
N LEU A 35 -34.83 14.35 -3.61
CA LEU A 35 -34.18 13.22 -4.29
C LEU A 35 -33.54 12.24 -3.30
N VAL A 36 -32.82 12.74 -2.29
CA VAL A 36 -32.24 11.87 -1.24
C VAL A 36 -33.33 11.11 -0.47
N ALA A 37 -34.45 11.76 -0.14
CA ALA A 37 -35.58 11.11 0.52
C ALA A 37 -36.26 10.07 -0.41
N ALA A 38 -36.44 10.39 -1.68
CA ALA A 38 -37.02 9.48 -2.66
C ALA A 38 -36.13 8.26 -2.92
N GLU A 39 -34.81 8.44 -3.00
CA GLU A 39 -33.83 7.35 -3.09
C GLU A 39 -33.90 6.43 -1.86
N ALA A 40 -34.04 6.99 -0.66
CA ALA A 40 -34.22 6.24 0.58
C ALA A 40 -35.51 5.41 0.57
N GLN A 41 -36.62 6.01 0.16
CA GLN A 41 -37.92 5.33 0.05
C GLN A 41 -37.87 4.20 -0.99
N LEU A 42 -37.26 4.45 -2.15
CA LEU A 42 -37.06 3.43 -3.18
C LEU A 42 -36.15 2.30 -2.68
N ALA A 43 -35.10 2.64 -1.92
CA ALA A 43 -34.25 1.65 -1.27
C ALA A 43 -35.02 0.82 -0.24
N ALA A 44 -35.90 1.40 0.58
CA ALA A 44 -36.76 0.66 1.49
C ALA A 44 -37.65 -0.35 0.77
N VAL A 45 -38.31 0.05 -0.32
CA VAL A 45 -39.13 -0.86 -1.14
C VAL A 45 -38.28 -1.99 -1.71
N ARG A 46 -37.11 -1.67 -2.27
CA ARG A 46 -36.16 -2.66 -2.82
C ARG A 46 -35.70 -3.66 -1.76
N LEU A 47 -35.34 -3.19 -0.57
CA LEU A 47 -34.96 -4.05 0.55
C LEU A 47 -36.14 -4.91 1.02
N GLY A 48 -37.35 -4.37 1.07
CA GLY A 48 -38.56 -5.13 1.40
C GLY A 48 -38.79 -6.31 0.46
N VAL A 49 -38.60 -6.10 -0.86
CA VAL A 49 -38.66 -7.18 -1.85
C VAL A 49 -37.51 -8.17 -1.64
N LEU A 50 -36.26 -7.69 -1.50
CA LEU A 50 -35.09 -8.54 -1.28
C LEU A 50 -35.18 -9.41 -0.02
N ALA A 51 -35.88 -8.95 1.01
CA ALA A 51 -36.06 -9.69 2.27
C ALA A 51 -36.87 -10.99 2.08
N VAL A 52 -37.75 -11.03 1.07
CA VAL A 52 -38.68 -12.14 0.83
C VAL A 52 -38.50 -12.83 -0.53
N ALA A 53 -37.60 -12.35 -1.39
CA ALA A 53 -37.35 -12.87 -2.74
C ALA A 53 -36.56 -14.21 -2.80
N GLY A 54 -36.72 -15.06 -1.78
CA GLY A 54 -36.11 -16.40 -1.77
C GLY A 54 -36.69 -17.29 -2.87
N ASP A 55 -37.98 -17.15 -3.14
CA ASP A 55 -38.71 -17.79 -4.23
C ASP A 55 -38.13 -17.49 -5.62
N VAL A 56 -37.72 -16.24 -5.87
CA VAL A 56 -37.04 -15.84 -7.13
C VAL A 56 -35.71 -16.56 -7.28
N ALA A 57 -34.97 -16.74 -6.18
CA ALA A 57 -33.71 -17.46 -6.22
C ALA A 57 -33.92 -18.96 -6.50
N ASP A 58 -34.93 -19.56 -5.87
CA ASP A 58 -35.28 -20.97 -6.05
C ASP A 58 -35.74 -21.25 -7.49
N ASP A 59 -36.62 -20.41 -8.06
CA ASP A 59 -37.10 -20.52 -9.44
C ASP A 59 -35.95 -20.38 -10.46
N ALA A 60 -35.05 -19.42 -10.24
CA ALA A 60 -33.90 -19.18 -11.12
C ALA A 60 -32.71 -20.13 -10.87
N GLY A 61 -32.78 -21.04 -9.89
CA GLY A 61 -31.66 -21.90 -9.48
C GLY A 61 -30.44 -21.14 -8.93
N ALA A 62 -30.63 -19.92 -8.43
CA ALA A 62 -29.58 -19.10 -7.87
C ALA A 62 -29.36 -19.40 -6.38
N LYS A 63 -28.13 -19.19 -5.89
CA LYS A 63 -27.80 -19.40 -4.46
C LYS A 63 -28.54 -18.49 -3.49
N SER A 64 -28.97 -17.32 -3.95
CA SER A 64 -29.73 -16.33 -3.18
C SER A 64 -30.34 -15.28 -4.10
N ALA A 65 -31.33 -14.52 -3.61
CA ALA A 65 -31.91 -13.38 -4.33
C ALA A 65 -30.84 -12.37 -4.77
N ALA A 66 -29.86 -12.08 -3.91
CA ALA A 66 -28.73 -11.21 -4.26
C ALA A 66 -27.84 -11.80 -5.36
N SER A 67 -27.61 -13.12 -5.35
CA SER A 67 -26.81 -13.78 -6.39
C SER A 67 -27.51 -13.71 -7.74
N TRP A 68 -28.81 -13.95 -7.76
CA TRP A 68 -29.65 -13.77 -8.95
C TRP A 68 -29.61 -12.32 -9.43
N LEU A 69 -29.95 -11.36 -8.58
CA LEU A 69 -30.04 -9.94 -8.95
C LEU A 69 -28.70 -9.36 -9.41
N SER A 70 -27.58 -9.75 -8.78
CA SER A 70 -26.24 -9.34 -9.18
C SER A 70 -25.90 -9.82 -10.59
N HIS A 71 -26.24 -11.07 -10.91
CA HIS A 71 -26.01 -11.64 -12.25
C HIS A 71 -26.95 -11.04 -13.29
N ASP A 72 -28.24 -10.94 -12.98
CA ASP A 72 -29.29 -10.47 -13.89
C ASP A 72 -29.11 -8.98 -14.28
N GLN A 73 -28.73 -8.13 -13.32
CA GLN A 73 -28.61 -6.69 -13.51
C GLN A 73 -27.16 -6.19 -13.58
N ASN A 74 -26.16 -7.09 -13.65
CA ASN A 74 -24.73 -6.77 -13.67
C ASN A 74 -24.27 -5.87 -12.50
N LEU A 75 -24.82 -6.11 -11.31
CA LEU A 75 -24.50 -5.31 -10.12
C LEU A 75 -23.31 -5.88 -9.35
N ASP A 76 -22.61 -5.02 -8.60
CA ASP A 76 -21.54 -5.45 -7.70
C ASP A 76 -22.06 -6.46 -6.67
N LYS A 77 -21.47 -7.65 -6.70
CA LYS A 77 -21.89 -8.77 -5.85
C LYS A 77 -21.87 -8.40 -4.37
N ARG A 78 -20.84 -7.68 -3.89
CA ARG A 78 -20.73 -7.35 -2.46
C ARG A 78 -21.82 -6.39 -2.03
N ALA A 79 -22.11 -5.38 -2.85
CA ALA A 79 -23.17 -4.41 -2.58
C ALA A 79 -24.55 -5.08 -2.44
N VAL A 80 -24.93 -5.96 -3.40
CA VAL A 80 -26.25 -6.61 -3.37
C VAL A 80 -26.37 -7.61 -2.22
N HIS A 81 -25.31 -8.37 -1.90
CA HIS A 81 -25.32 -9.23 -0.71
C HIS A 81 -25.43 -8.43 0.59
N ALA A 82 -24.76 -7.27 0.66
CA ALA A 82 -24.90 -6.39 1.81
C ALA A 82 -26.31 -5.77 1.89
N ASP A 83 -26.96 -5.48 0.76
CA ASP A 83 -28.38 -5.08 0.73
C ASP A 83 -29.28 -6.22 1.23
N GLN A 84 -29.12 -7.44 0.73
CA GLN A 84 -29.94 -8.58 1.17
C GLN A 84 -29.74 -8.90 2.68
N SER A 85 -28.51 -8.77 3.19
CA SER A 85 -28.25 -8.91 4.63
C SER A 85 -28.96 -7.82 5.44
N LEU A 86 -28.90 -6.57 5.00
CA LEU A 86 -29.61 -5.47 5.65
C LEU A 86 -31.13 -5.68 5.60
N ALA A 87 -31.66 -6.08 4.43
CA ALA A 87 -33.06 -6.39 4.22
C ALA A 87 -33.59 -7.41 5.22
N ALA A 88 -32.87 -8.53 5.41
CA ALA A 88 -33.23 -9.56 6.36
C ALA A 88 -33.28 -9.03 7.80
N VAL A 89 -32.31 -8.21 8.21
CA VAL A 89 -32.24 -7.65 9.56
C VAL A 89 -33.36 -6.62 9.81
N LEU A 90 -33.59 -5.70 8.86
CA LEU A 90 -34.65 -4.70 8.96
C LEU A 90 -36.05 -5.32 8.99
N ALA A 91 -36.26 -6.44 8.28
CA ALA A 91 -37.53 -7.16 8.25
C ALA A 91 -37.79 -8.00 9.51
N GLN A 92 -36.78 -8.27 10.33
CA GLN A 92 -36.90 -9.19 11.48
C GLN A 92 -36.71 -8.50 12.84
N ARG A 93 -35.94 -7.42 12.92
CA ARG A 93 -35.48 -6.86 14.20
C ARG A 93 -35.62 -5.34 14.29
N TRP A 94 -35.04 -4.60 13.35
CA TRP A 94 -34.90 -3.14 13.43
C TRP A 94 -36.03 -2.43 12.67
N PHE A 95 -37.25 -2.57 13.19
CA PHE A 95 -38.47 -2.08 12.54
C PHE A 95 -38.57 -0.56 12.51
N LEU A 96 -37.99 0.16 13.49
CA LEU A 96 -38.02 1.63 13.47
C LEU A 96 -37.04 2.17 12.43
N VAL A 97 -35.88 1.52 12.24
CA VAL A 97 -34.95 1.84 11.15
C VAL A 97 -35.60 1.59 9.80
N ALA A 98 -36.31 0.46 9.64
CA ALA A 98 -37.06 0.16 8.43
C ALA A 98 -38.12 1.22 8.12
N ALA A 99 -38.89 1.64 9.14
CA ALA A 99 -39.91 2.68 9.01
C ALA A 99 -39.29 4.04 8.66
N ALA A 100 -38.18 4.43 9.29
CA ALA A 100 -37.50 5.68 9.02
C ALA A 100 -36.92 5.74 7.59
N LEU A 101 -36.34 4.63 7.10
CA LEU A 101 -35.88 4.52 5.71
C LEU A 101 -37.07 4.60 4.74
N GLY A 102 -38.17 3.92 5.05
CA GLY A 102 -39.42 3.95 4.28
C GLY A 102 -40.13 5.30 4.27
N ALA A 103 -39.90 6.15 5.28
CA ALA A 103 -40.37 7.53 5.31
C ALA A 103 -39.42 8.50 4.59
N GLY A 104 -38.18 8.08 4.28
CA GLY A 104 -37.14 8.96 3.74
C GLY A 104 -36.50 9.87 4.80
N GLU A 105 -36.64 9.55 6.08
CA GLU A 105 -36.05 10.31 7.19
C GLU A 105 -34.55 10.00 7.39
N VAL A 106 -34.13 8.80 6.99
CA VAL A 106 -32.72 8.37 6.94
C VAL A 106 -32.41 7.80 5.58
N ASN A 107 -31.17 7.98 5.11
CA ASN A 107 -30.72 7.35 3.87
C ASN A 107 -30.20 5.91 4.10
N LEU A 108 -29.97 5.18 3.00
CA LEU A 108 -29.54 3.76 3.05
C LEU A 108 -28.23 3.55 3.83
N GLU A 109 -27.26 4.45 3.70
CA GLU A 109 -25.98 4.37 4.41
C GLU A 109 -26.13 4.63 5.91
N GLN A 110 -27.02 5.54 6.30
CA GLN A 110 -27.38 5.75 7.70
C GLN A 110 -28.11 4.53 8.27
N ALA A 111 -29.08 3.96 7.54
CA ALA A 111 -29.78 2.75 7.97
C ALA A 111 -28.81 1.56 8.17
N ARG A 112 -27.83 1.38 7.27
CA ARG A 112 -26.74 0.41 7.43
C ARG A 112 -25.92 0.66 8.69
N ALA A 113 -25.52 1.91 8.92
CA ALA A 113 -24.72 2.28 10.08
C ALA A 113 -25.46 2.01 11.40
N ILE A 114 -26.74 2.35 11.48
CA ILE A 114 -27.57 2.15 12.67
C ILE A 114 -27.83 0.66 12.90
N ALA A 115 -28.26 -0.08 11.87
CA ALA A 115 -28.52 -1.52 12.00
C ALA A 115 -27.27 -2.28 12.45
N HIS A 116 -26.11 -1.94 11.89
CA HIS A 116 -24.83 -2.54 12.30
C HIS A 116 -24.49 -2.23 13.76
N ALA A 117 -24.64 -0.97 14.19
CA ALA A 117 -24.40 -0.59 15.57
C ALA A 117 -25.33 -1.31 16.56
N LEU A 118 -26.59 -1.51 16.20
CA LEU A 118 -27.56 -2.23 17.03
C LEU A 118 -27.28 -3.73 17.10
N ASP A 119 -26.85 -4.35 15.98
CA ASP A 119 -26.44 -5.76 15.97
C ASP A 119 -25.19 -6.02 16.82
N GLU A 120 -24.29 -5.03 16.98
CA GLU A 120 -23.08 -5.15 17.82
C GLU A 120 -23.35 -5.15 19.33
N VAL A 121 -24.53 -4.68 19.76
CA VAL A 121 -24.93 -4.58 21.19
C VAL A 121 -26.17 -5.41 21.52
N ARG A 122 -26.62 -6.22 20.57
CA ARG A 122 -27.90 -6.91 20.63
C ARG A 122 -27.96 -7.92 21.75
N ASP A 123 -26.88 -8.67 21.95
CA ASP A 123 -26.88 -9.81 22.86
C ASP A 123 -26.62 -9.35 24.32
N GLU A 124 -26.16 -8.10 24.50
CA GLU A 124 -25.87 -7.45 25.78
C GLU A 124 -27.05 -6.61 26.33
N LEU A 125 -27.99 -6.20 25.48
CA LEU A 125 -29.10 -5.34 25.85
C LEU A 125 -30.44 -6.10 25.94
N SER A 126 -31.28 -5.71 26.92
CA SER A 126 -32.67 -6.17 26.95
C SER A 126 -33.46 -5.61 25.76
N GLY A 127 -34.56 -6.28 25.39
CA GLY A 127 -35.41 -5.81 24.29
C GLY A 127 -35.91 -4.37 24.44
N ALA A 128 -36.20 -3.92 25.67
CA ALA A 128 -36.60 -2.53 25.93
C ALA A 128 -35.43 -1.53 25.71
N GLN A 129 -34.21 -1.91 26.10
CA GLN A 129 -33.01 -1.09 25.87
C GLN A 129 -32.65 -1.03 24.39
N LEU A 130 -32.86 -2.10 23.63
CA LEU A 130 -32.64 -2.12 22.18
C LEU A 130 -33.58 -1.18 21.43
N VAL A 131 -34.87 -1.17 21.80
CA VAL A 131 -35.83 -0.22 21.24
C VAL A 131 -35.42 1.22 21.54
N GLU A 132 -34.95 1.51 22.76
CA GLU A 132 -34.51 2.86 23.12
C GLU A 132 -33.20 3.26 22.42
N ALA A 133 -32.26 2.32 22.25
CA ALA A 133 -31.05 2.51 21.47
C ALA A 133 -31.38 2.82 19.99
N GLU A 134 -32.32 2.08 19.40
CA GLU A 134 -32.78 2.29 18.03
C GLU A 134 -33.38 3.71 17.87
N ARG A 135 -34.24 4.14 18.80
CA ARG A 135 -34.82 5.50 18.81
C ARG A 135 -33.75 6.58 18.97
N THR A 136 -32.77 6.35 19.83
CA THR A 136 -31.69 7.30 20.10
C THR A 136 -30.82 7.50 18.85
N LEU A 137 -30.40 6.41 18.21
CA LEU A 137 -29.59 6.47 16.99
C LEU A 137 -30.35 7.14 15.83
N LEU A 138 -31.65 6.88 15.70
CA LEU A 138 -32.52 7.54 14.71
C LEU A 138 -32.69 9.04 14.98
N ALA A 139 -32.82 9.45 16.25
CA ALA A 139 -32.89 10.85 16.62
C ALA A 139 -31.60 11.60 16.24
N GLU A 140 -30.43 10.98 16.46
CA GLU A 140 -29.13 11.56 16.12
C GLU A 140 -28.82 11.52 14.61
N ALA A 141 -29.47 10.64 13.83
CA ALA A 141 -29.33 10.60 12.37
C ALA A 141 -29.77 11.90 11.66
N LYS A 142 -30.57 12.74 12.32
CA LYS A 142 -30.92 14.09 11.83
C LYS A 142 -29.74 15.06 11.83
N ARG A 143 -28.68 14.76 12.58
CA ARG A 143 -27.51 15.63 12.78
C ARG A 143 -26.19 14.97 12.36
N LEU A 144 -26.13 13.64 12.39
CA LEU A 144 -24.92 12.86 12.11
C LEU A 144 -24.97 12.17 10.75
N ASP A 145 -23.84 12.21 10.04
CA ASP A 145 -23.61 11.43 8.83
C ASP A 145 -23.40 9.93 9.18
N PRO A 146 -23.33 9.02 8.18
CA PRO A 146 -23.08 7.61 8.44
C PRO A 146 -21.80 7.34 9.25
N THR A 147 -20.76 8.16 9.07
CA THR A 147 -19.51 8.03 9.82
C THR A 147 -19.68 8.39 11.30
N GLY A 148 -20.39 9.48 11.58
CA GLY A 148 -20.77 9.90 12.91
C GLY A 148 -21.65 8.88 13.61
N LEU A 149 -22.63 8.31 12.91
CA LEU A 149 -23.49 7.25 13.45
C LEU A 149 -22.71 5.98 13.80
N ARG A 150 -21.77 5.54 12.95
CA ARG A 150 -20.87 4.42 13.29
C ARG A 150 -20.04 4.72 14.54
N ARG A 151 -19.61 5.97 14.73
CA ARG A 151 -18.86 6.38 15.93
C ARG A 151 -19.74 6.38 17.17
N LEU A 152 -20.97 6.89 17.06
CA LEU A 152 -21.93 6.89 18.15
C LEU A 152 -22.33 5.46 18.54
N GLY A 153 -22.55 4.60 17.55
CA GLY A 153 -22.82 3.17 17.74
C GLY A 153 -21.70 2.45 18.49
N ARG A 154 -20.44 2.72 18.15
CA ARG A 154 -19.29 2.23 18.94
C ARG A 154 -19.35 2.70 20.37
N HIS A 155 -19.60 3.98 20.60
CA HIS A 155 -19.67 4.50 21.97
C HIS A 155 -20.82 3.87 22.77
N LEU A 156 -21.95 3.57 22.12
CA LEU A 156 -23.03 2.82 22.74
C LEU A 156 -22.56 1.41 23.15
N ALA A 157 -21.82 0.72 22.29
CA ALA A 157 -21.22 -0.58 22.61
C ALA A 157 -20.22 -0.51 23.77
N ASP A 158 -19.37 0.52 23.78
CA ASP A 158 -18.35 0.75 24.81
C ASP A 158 -18.97 1.00 26.20
N VAL A 159 -20.12 1.67 26.26
CA VAL A 159 -20.82 1.97 27.52
C VAL A 159 -21.60 0.75 28.04
N VAL A 160 -22.13 -0.09 27.14
CA VAL A 160 -22.97 -1.23 27.47
C VAL A 160 -22.15 -2.43 27.96
N ASP A 161 -21.01 -2.69 27.32
CA ASP A 161 -20.09 -3.77 27.72
C ASP A 161 -18.63 -3.30 27.59
N PRO A 162 -18.10 -2.63 28.62
CA PRO A 162 -16.74 -2.08 28.61
C PRO A 162 -15.67 -3.17 28.46
N ASP A 163 -15.88 -4.34 29.08
CA ASP A 163 -14.88 -5.41 29.13
C ASP A 163 -14.73 -6.10 27.76
N SER A 164 -15.84 -6.34 27.04
CA SER A 164 -15.75 -6.89 25.68
C SER A 164 -15.50 -5.83 24.61
N ALA A 165 -15.73 -4.54 24.90
CA ALA A 165 -15.44 -3.45 23.98
C ALA A 165 -13.94 -3.30 23.72
N GLU A 166 -13.11 -3.37 24.77
CA GLU A 166 -11.66 -3.33 24.64
C GLU A 166 -11.13 -4.50 23.80
N GLU A 167 -11.63 -5.72 24.02
CA GLU A 167 -11.20 -6.91 23.26
C GLU A 167 -11.66 -6.87 21.80
N ARG A 168 -12.90 -6.41 21.53
CA ARG A 168 -13.42 -6.21 20.17
C ARG A 168 -12.65 -5.12 19.43
N GLU A 169 -12.35 -4.01 20.10
CA GLU A 169 -11.54 -2.93 19.55
C GLU A 169 -10.12 -3.41 19.23
N ALA A 170 -9.47 -4.11 20.15
CA ALA A 170 -8.14 -4.66 19.93
C ALA A 170 -8.11 -5.64 18.74
N LYS A 171 -9.09 -6.54 18.64
CA LYS A 171 -9.20 -7.49 17.53
C LYS A 171 -9.42 -6.78 16.19
N ARG A 172 -10.32 -5.80 16.15
CA ARG A 172 -10.58 -5.01 14.94
C ARG A 172 -9.35 -4.23 14.50
N LEU A 173 -8.66 -3.55 15.43
CA LEU A 173 -7.43 -2.82 15.13
C LEU A 173 -6.34 -3.75 14.60
N ALA A 174 -6.21 -4.96 15.17
CA ALA A 174 -5.27 -5.96 14.69
C ALA A 174 -5.60 -6.44 13.26
N GLU A 175 -6.88 -6.65 12.94
CA GLU A 175 -7.33 -7.01 11.59
C GLU A 175 -7.10 -5.86 10.60
N GLU A 176 -7.40 -4.62 10.98
CA GLU A 176 -7.13 -3.42 10.17
C GLU A 176 -5.63 -3.25 9.90
N ASP A 177 -4.77 -3.41 10.91
CA ASP A 177 -3.32 -3.34 10.78
C ASP A 177 -2.79 -4.43 9.84
N LYS A 178 -3.32 -5.66 9.96
CA LYS A 178 -2.95 -6.76 9.05
C LYS A 178 -3.33 -6.44 7.61
N LEU A 179 -4.56 -5.99 7.36
CA LEU A 179 -5.04 -5.63 6.02
C LEU A 179 -4.27 -4.42 5.45
N ALA A 180 -3.89 -3.47 6.31
CA ALA A 180 -3.07 -2.32 5.92
C ALA A 180 -1.65 -2.76 5.53
N ALA A 181 -1.05 -3.69 6.27
CA ALA A 181 0.25 -4.27 5.94
C ALA A 181 0.21 -5.05 4.62
N GLU A 182 -0.82 -5.85 4.38
CA GLU A 182 -1.01 -6.60 3.12
C GLU A 182 -1.17 -5.68 1.90
N LYS A 183 -1.82 -4.52 2.08
CA LYS A 183 -2.00 -3.52 1.00
C LYS A 183 -0.81 -2.59 0.85
N ALA A 184 0.19 -2.65 1.73
CA ALA A 184 1.33 -1.76 1.70
C ALA A 184 2.17 -2.03 0.43
N LYS A 185 2.55 -0.96 -0.27
CA LYS A 185 3.34 -1.06 -1.50
C LYS A 185 4.19 0.19 -1.67
N LEU A 186 5.44 0.01 -2.10
CA LEU A 186 6.37 1.07 -2.47
C LEU A 186 6.85 0.83 -3.90
N SER A 187 6.93 1.89 -4.71
CA SER A 187 7.54 1.84 -6.04
C SER A 187 8.41 3.07 -6.30
N LEU A 188 9.58 2.84 -6.88
CA LEU A 188 10.49 3.88 -7.37
C LEU A 188 10.53 3.79 -8.89
N ARG A 189 10.31 4.91 -9.59
CA ARG A 189 10.33 4.98 -11.05
C ARG A 189 11.18 6.16 -11.52
N PRO A 190 12.38 5.93 -12.07
CA PRO A 190 13.17 6.97 -12.74
C PRO A 190 12.33 7.66 -13.83
N GLN A 191 12.43 8.98 -13.97
CA GLN A 191 11.68 9.75 -14.98
C GLN A 191 12.54 10.17 -16.18
N GLY A 192 13.87 9.99 -16.10
CA GLY A 192 14.81 10.35 -17.18
C GLY A 192 15.23 11.82 -17.21
N ASP A 193 14.69 12.67 -16.34
CA ASP A 193 15.02 14.10 -16.19
C ASP A 193 15.91 14.38 -14.97
N GLY A 194 16.57 13.35 -14.43
CA GLY A 194 17.30 13.42 -13.17
C GLY A 194 16.42 13.29 -11.91
N THR A 195 15.11 13.12 -12.06
CA THR A 195 14.20 12.87 -10.94
C THR A 195 13.72 11.41 -10.91
N THR A 196 13.35 10.94 -9.71
CA THR A 196 12.72 9.63 -9.49
C THR A 196 11.40 9.82 -8.76
N ARG A 197 10.31 9.27 -9.31
CA ARG A 197 9.02 9.27 -8.64
C ARG A 197 8.96 8.13 -7.63
N ILE A 198 8.75 8.48 -6.36
CA ILE A 198 8.48 7.54 -5.29
C ILE A 198 6.97 7.56 -5.01
N SER A 199 6.32 6.39 -5.07
CA SER A 199 4.89 6.24 -4.75
C SER A 199 4.73 5.15 -3.70
N ALA A 200 4.01 5.48 -2.62
CA ALA A 200 3.89 4.62 -1.45
C ALA A 200 2.45 4.54 -0.96
N ARG A 201 1.98 3.34 -0.64
CA ARG A 201 0.84 3.07 0.25
C ARG A 201 1.41 2.42 1.50
N LEU A 202 1.23 3.06 2.64
CA LEU A 202 1.79 2.63 3.93
C LEU A 202 0.67 2.48 4.95
N PRO A 203 0.84 1.62 5.98
CA PRO A 203 -0.02 1.64 7.15
C PRO A 203 0.00 3.02 7.82
N ASP A 204 -1.13 3.45 8.36
CA ASP A 204 -1.30 4.81 8.91
C ASP A 204 -0.30 5.13 10.02
N ALA A 205 0.01 4.17 10.89
CA ALA A 205 1.01 4.33 11.94
C ALA A 205 2.40 4.65 11.36
N VAL A 206 2.79 3.95 10.28
CA VAL A 206 4.08 4.17 9.59
C VAL A 206 4.09 5.50 8.84
N ALA A 207 3.01 5.83 8.15
CA ALA A 207 2.85 7.10 7.42
C ALA A 207 2.92 8.31 8.37
N LYS A 208 2.23 8.23 9.52
CA LYS A 208 2.28 9.26 10.57
C LYS A 208 3.70 9.44 11.10
N ARG A 209 4.42 8.35 11.37
CA ARG A 209 5.82 8.41 11.83
C ARG A 209 6.74 9.05 10.79
N LEU A 210 6.64 8.63 9.53
CA LEU A 210 7.41 9.24 8.43
C LEU A 210 7.13 10.73 8.31
N LYS A 211 5.85 11.13 8.35
CA LYS A 211 5.46 12.54 8.29
C LYS A 211 6.11 13.35 9.41
N ARG A 212 6.10 12.84 10.65
CA ARG A 212 6.75 13.52 11.80
C ARG A 212 8.25 13.70 11.60
N TYR A 213 8.94 12.69 11.08
CA TYR A 213 10.36 12.82 10.74
C TYR A 213 10.56 13.90 9.68
N LEU A 214 9.82 13.87 8.57
CA LEU A 214 9.97 14.88 7.52
C LEU A 214 9.65 16.30 8.03
N GLU A 215 8.63 16.47 8.87
CA GLU A 215 8.28 17.76 9.48
C GLU A 215 9.43 18.30 10.34
N ALA A 216 10.10 17.44 11.12
CA ALA A 216 11.24 17.84 11.96
C ALA A 216 12.41 18.39 11.13
N PHE A 217 12.65 17.84 9.94
CA PHE A 217 13.68 18.31 9.00
C PHE A 217 13.21 19.49 8.12
N ALA A 218 11.91 19.66 7.94
CA ALA A 218 11.33 20.76 7.16
C ALA A 218 11.21 22.06 7.97
N GLN A 219 11.02 21.98 9.29
CA GLN A 219 10.73 23.14 10.14
C GLN A 219 11.87 24.19 10.19
N PRO A 220 13.16 23.83 10.37
CA PRO A 220 14.25 24.81 10.31
C PRO A 220 14.36 25.51 8.95
N ARG A 221 14.04 24.80 7.85
CA ARG A 221 14.07 25.37 6.50
C ARG A 221 12.95 26.36 6.25
N LYS A 222 11.76 26.06 6.79
CA LYS A 222 10.64 26.99 6.75
C LYS A 222 11.04 28.30 7.42
N GLN A 223 11.64 28.23 8.61
CA GLN A 223 12.12 29.39 9.35
C GLN A 223 13.21 30.16 8.58
N ALA A 224 14.20 29.47 8.01
CA ALA A 224 15.27 30.11 7.23
C ALA A 224 14.75 30.77 5.93
N ALA A 225 13.84 30.11 5.22
CA ALA A 225 13.22 30.67 4.01
C ALA A 225 12.36 31.90 4.34
N GLU A 226 11.58 31.84 5.43
CA GLU A 226 10.78 32.97 5.92
C GLU A 226 11.67 34.15 6.35
N ALA A 227 12.80 33.89 7.01
CA ALA A 227 13.79 34.92 7.38
C ALA A 227 14.42 35.60 6.15
N ASP A 228 14.63 34.85 5.06
CA ASP A 228 15.12 35.37 3.78
C ASP A 228 14.01 35.97 2.89
N GLY A 229 12.78 36.10 3.40
CA GLY A 229 11.63 36.62 2.65
C GLY A 229 11.15 35.72 1.50
N ARG A 230 11.58 34.46 1.46
CA ARG A 230 11.25 33.48 0.41
C ARG A 230 10.15 32.53 0.87
N ARG A 231 9.08 32.38 0.09
CA ARG A 231 8.04 31.37 0.33
C ARG A 231 8.33 30.10 -0.47
N VAL A 232 8.59 28.99 0.23
CA VAL A 232 8.78 27.66 -0.38
C VAL A 232 7.53 26.80 -0.16
N PRO A 233 6.96 26.15 -1.19
CA PRO A 233 5.82 25.27 -1.02
C PRO A 233 6.10 24.14 -0.03
N TYR A 234 5.09 23.77 0.79
CA TYR A 234 5.22 22.76 1.84
C TYR A 234 5.74 21.41 1.30
N ASN A 235 5.21 20.95 0.17
CA ASN A 235 5.65 19.69 -0.44
C ASN A 235 7.11 19.73 -0.93
N THR A 236 7.60 20.89 -1.38
CA THR A 236 9.01 21.09 -1.74
C THR A 236 9.91 21.04 -0.51
N LEU A 237 9.45 21.56 0.63
CA LEU A 237 10.17 21.44 1.90
C LEU A 237 10.24 19.98 2.37
N LEU A 238 9.15 19.23 2.26
CA LEU A 238 9.13 17.80 2.59
C LEU A 238 10.05 16.97 1.68
N ALA A 239 10.09 17.27 0.38
CA ALA A 239 10.99 16.58 -0.56
C ALA A 239 12.46 16.82 -0.20
N ARG A 240 12.84 18.05 0.16
CA ARG A 240 14.20 18.37 0.63
C ARG A 240 14.50 17.71 1.99
N ALA A 241 13.53 17.70 2.90
CA ALA A 241 13.63 17.04 4.20
C ALA A 241 13.84 15.53 4.07
N MET A 242 13.22 14.89 3.07
CA MET A 242 13.46 13.48 2.77
C MET A 242 14.91 13.22 2.36
N GLY A 243 15.52 14.11 1.56
CA GLY A 243 16.93 14.02 1.20
C GLY A 243 17.85 14.02 2.43
N ASP A 244 17.67 14.98 3.34
CA ASP A 244 18.46 15.04 4.57
C ASP A 244 18.23 13.84 5.49
N LEU A 245 16.98 13.39 5.61
CA LEU A 245 16.65 12.24 6.42
C LEU A 245 17.47 11.04 5.95
N LEU A 246 17.53 10.81 4.64
CA LEU A 246 18.32 9.74 4.03
C LEU A 246 19.83 9.95 4.21
N GLU A 247 20.33 11.18 4.09
CA GLU A 247 21.75 11.50 4.30
C GLU A 247 22.21 11.33 5.76
N ARG A 248 21.28 11.28 6.73
CA ARG A 248 21.55 11.07 8.17
C ARG A 248 21.27 9.66 8.66
N VAL A 249 20.78 8.76 7.81
CA VAL A 249 20.68 7.34 8.18
C VAL A 249 22.10 6.81 8.36
N ASP A 250 22.40 6.28 9.54
CA ASP A 250 23.67 5.61 9.82
C ASP A 250 23.72 4.28 9.06
N PRO A 251 24.60 4.14 8.04
CA PRO A 251 24.69 2.91 7.25
C PRO A 251 25.07 1.68 8.08
N HIS A 252 25.74 1.86 9.23
CA HIS A 252 26.14 0.76 10.12
C HIS A 252 24.98 0.19 10.94
N ARG A 253 23.82 0.87 10.97
CA ARG A 253 22.61 0.40 11.66
C ARG A 253 21.58 -0.19 10.68
N LEU A 254 21.89 -0.20 9.39
CA LEU A 254 21.07 -0.86 8.39
C LEU A 254 21.32 -2.38 8.39
N PRO A 255 20.33 -3.20 8.02
CA PRO A 255 20.52 -4.63 7.87
C PRO A 255 21.64 -4.94 6.87
N ASP A 256 22.34 -6.05 7.10
CA ASP A 256 23.28 -6.60 6.12
C ASP A 256 22.52 -7.20 4.93
N HIS A 257 22.96 -6.88 3.70
CA HIS A 257 22.40 -7.44 2.47
C HIS A 257 23.47 -8.26 1.74
N GLY A 258 23.29 -9.59 1.74
CA GLY A 258 24.27 -10.51 1.16
C GLY A 258 25.62 -10.51 1.90
N GLY A 259 25.60 -10.39 3.24
CA GLY A 259 26.79 -10.48 4.11
C GLY A 259 27.70 -9.25 4.11
N ASP A 260 27.17 -8.09 3.76
CA ASP A 260 27.86 -6.79 3.79
C ASP A 260 26.85 -5.68 4.14
N ALA A 261 27.33 -4.60 4.75
CA ALA A 261 26.50 -3.47 5.13
C ALA A 261 25.87 -2.83 3.88
N THR A 262 24.63 -2.34 4.01
CA THR A 262 23.91 -1.60 2.96
C THR A 262 24.69 -0.33 2.58
N THR A 263 25.65 -0.46 1.66
CA THR A 263 26.56 0.60 1.25
C THR A 263 26.14 1.12 -0.13
N VAL A 264 25.87 2.42 -0.24
CA VAL A 264 25.73 3.08 -1.53
C VAL A 264 27.11 3.16 -2.18
N ILE A 265 27.27 2.53 -3.35
CA ILE A 265 28.53 2.57 -4.08
C ILE A 265 28.47 3.69 -5.11
N VAL A 266 29.50 4.54 -5.08
CA VAL A 266 29.72 5.61 -6.04
C VAL A 266 31.00 5.30 -6.79
N THR A 267 30.90 5.21 -8.12
CA THR A 267 32.02 4.97 -9.03
C THR A 267 32.46 6.28 -9.66
N ILE A 268 33.70 6.70 -9.42
CA ILE A 268 34.30 7.90 -10.01
C ILE A 268 35.78 7.66 -10.25
N THR A 269 36.33 8.09 -11.39
CA THR A 269 37.77 8.01 -11.62
C THR A 269 38.51 9.08 -10.81
N LEU A 270 39.79 8.86 -10.53
CA LEU A 270 40.61 9.82 -9.78
C LEU A 270 40.68 11.19 -10.48
N ASP A 271 40.77 11.21 -11.81
CA ASP A 271 40.80 12.45 -12.60
C ASP A 271 39.45 13.16 -12.58
N GLN A 272 38.34 12.40 -12.64
CA GLN A 272 36.99 12.95 -12.50
C GLN A 272 36.72 13.52 -11.10
N LEU A 273 37.26 12.90 -10.06
CA LEU A 273 37.12 13.40 -8.68
C LEU A 273 37.87 14.72 -8.46
N ARG A 274 39.03 14.87 -9.13
CA ARG A 274 39.89 16.06 -9.05
C ARG A 274 39.37 17.26 -9.85
N THR A 275 38.54 17.02 -10.86
CA THR A 275 37.96 18.07 -11.71
C THR A 275 36.54 18.43 -11.26
N GLU A 276 36.20 19.72 -11.21
CA GLU A 276 34.89 20.17 -10.71
C GLU A 276 33.72 19.85 -11.66
N LEU A 277 34.01 19.62 -12.95
CA LEU A 277 33.02 19.51 -14.03
C LEU A 277 32.64 18.07 -14.43
N SER A 278 33.09 17.06 -13.69
CA SER A 278 32.91 15.65 -14.07
C SER A 278 31.62 15.02 -13.50
N SER A 279 31.11 13.98 -14.18
CA SER A 279 30.04 13.10 -13.71
C SER A 279 30.57 11.79 -13.11
N ALA A 280 29.80 11.18 -12.22
CA ALA A 280 30.07 9.90 -11.55
C ALA A 280 28.84 8.98 -11.61
N GLY A 281 29.02 7.67 -11.46
CA GLY A 281 27.93 6.69 -11.40
C GLY A 281 27.46 6.42 -9.97
N LEU A 282 26.16 6.20 -9.77
CA LEU A 282 25.56 5.75 -8.51
C LEU A 282 24.99 4.34 -8.69
N GLY A 283 25.38 3.40 -7.84
CA GLY A 283 25.00 1.98 -7.97
C GLY A 283 26.07 1.13 -8.67
N TYR A 284 25.76 -0.14 -8.97
CA TYR A 284 26.67 -1.04 -9.69
C TYR A 284 26.49 -0.99 -11.22
N ASP A 285 25.34 -0.52 -11.68
CA ASP A 285 24.92 -0.44 -13.09
C ASP A 285 25.36 0.87 -13.77
N ASP A 286 25.82 1.87 -13.02
CA ASP A 286 26.17 3.23 -13.49
C ASP A 286 25.00 3.98 -14.16
N ASP A 287 23.76 3.50 -14.03
CA ASP A 287 22.59 4.01 -14.76
C ASP A 287 22.08 5.37 -14.23
N THR A 288 22.59 5.82 -13.08
CA THR A 288 22.23 7.11 -12.48
C THR A 288 23.46 8.03 -12.42
N PRO A 289 23.70 8.87 -13.44
CA PRO A 289 24.79 9.83 -13.42
C PRO A 289 24.53 10.92 -12.36
N ILE A 290 25.51 11.14 -11.49
CA ILE A 290 25.52 12.19 -10.47
C ILE A 290 26.68 13.14 -10.70
N THR A 291 26.60 14.36 -10.16
CA THR A 291 27.71 15.32 -10.23
C THR A 291 28.86 14.92 -9.30
N ALA A 292 30.10 15.28 -9.64
CA ALA A 292 31.25 15.10 -8.75
C ALA A 292 31.04 15.76 -7.37
N ALA A 293 30.31 16.87 -7.30
CA ALA A 293 29.91 17.50 -6.04
C ALA A 293 28.97 16.62 -5.20
N THR A 294 28.01 15.92 -5.83
CA THR A 294 27.14 14.96 -5.14
C THR A 294 27.91 13.73 -4.70
N ALA A 295 28.81 13.21 -5.53
CA ALA A 295 29.70 12.11 -5.17
C ALA A 295 30.57 12.45 -3.94
N ARG A 296 31.19 13.65 -3.91
CA ARG A 296 31.96 14.13 -2.75
C ARG A 296 31.10 14.25 -1.48
N ARG A 297 29.87 14.75 -1.59
CA ARG A 297 28.93 14.83 -0.44
C ARG A 297 28.58 13.45 0.11
N LEU A 298 28.28 12.48 -0.76
CA LEU A 298 28.00 11.10 -0.35
C LEU A 298 29.22 10.45 0.32
N ALA A 299 30.43 10.78 -0.15
CA ALA A 299 31.67 10.27 0.41
C ALA A 299 31.97 10.80 1.84
N CYS A 300 31.45 11.97 2.24
CA CYS A 300 31.65 12.51 3.60
C CYS A 300 31.03 11.64 4.70
N ASN A 301 29.93 10.94 4.40
CA ASN A 301 29.22 10.07 5.35
C ASN A 301 29.35 8.58 5.00
N GLY A 302 30.15 8.25 3.97
CA GLY A 302 30.30 6.90 3.43
C GLY A 302 31.70 6.34 3.63
N THR A 303 31.83 5.00 3.63
CA THR A 303 33.14 4.36 3.62
C THR A 303 33.76 4.45 2.23
N ILE A 304 34.85 5.22 2.09
CA ILE A 304 35.58 5.36 0.82
C ILE A 304 36.54 4.17 0.67
N TYR A 305 36.36 3.40 -0.40
CA TYR A 305 37.30 2.35 -0.80
C TYR A 305 38.15 2.81 -1.97
N PRO A 306 39.43 3.17 -1.76
CA PRO A 306 40.31 3.53 -2.87
C PRO A 306 40.64 2.29 -3.69
N MET A 307 40.16 2.22 -4.92
CA MET A 307 40.62 1.25 -5.93
C MET A 307 41.82 1.83 -6.68
N VAL A 308 42.92 2.10 -5.95
CA VAL A 308 44.17 2.61 -6.51
C VAL A 308 45.17 1.47 -6.63
N LEU A 309 45.72 1.25 -7.83
CA LEU A 309 46.86 0.34 -8.03
C LEU A 309 48.11 0.94 -7.37
N GLY A 310 48.74 0.22 -6.43
CA GLY A 310 50.06 0.55 -5.90
C GLY A 310 50.17 1.08 -4.46
N GLY A 311 49.05 1.21 -3.72
CA GLY A 311 49.08 1.47 -2.26
C GLY A 311 49.12 0.19 -1.42
N ALA A 312 49.16 0.30 -0.08
CA ALA A 312 48.93 -0.83 0.82
C ALA A 312 47.49 -1.35 0.61
N GLY A 313 47.34 -2.32 -0.29
CA GLY A 313 46.06 -2.84 -0.75
C GLY A 313 45.39 -3.76 0.28
N GLN A 314 44.07 -3.86 0.18
CA GLN A 314 43.29 -4.85 0.92
C GLN A 314 43.51 -6.25 0.33
N VAL A 315 43.35 -7.29 1.15
CA VAL A 315 43.52 -8.69 0.72
C VAL A 315 42.38 -9.07 -0.23
N LEU A 316 42.66 -9.02 -1.54
CA LEU A 316 41.74 -9.43 -2.62
C LEU A 316 41.82 -10.94 -2.92
N ASP A 317 42.89 -11.59 -2.45
CA ASP A 317 43.11 -13.02 -2.57
C ASP A 317 43.30 -13.63 -1.18
N ALA A 318 42.28 -14.31 -0.68
CA ALA A 318 42.32 -15.01 0.60
C ALA A 318 42.71 -16.50 0.42
N GLY A 319 42.95 -16.94 -0.82
CA GLY A 319 43.24 -18.32 -1.16
C GLY A 319 42.25 -19.29 -0.51
N ARG A 320 42.76 -20.15 0.37
CA ARG A 320 41.96 -21.09 1.17
C ARG A 320 41.80 -20.74 2.65
N GLY A 321 42.26 -19.56 3.09
CA GLY A 321 42.23 -19.12 4.48
C GLY A 321 40.85 -18.73 5.02
N SER A 322 39.87 -18.48 4.14
CA SER A 322 38.48 -18.20 4.51
C SER A 322 37.52 -18.82 3.50
N ARG A 323 36.49 -19.51 3.98
CA ARG A 323 35.43 -20.06 3.12
C ARG A 323 34.60 -18.97 2.44
N PHE A 324 34.39 -17.84 3.10
CA PHE A 324 33.51 -16.78 2.60
C PHE A 324 34.32 -15.60 2.07
N HIS A 325 33.90 -15.07 0.92
CA HIS A 325 34.44 -13.80 0.40
C HIS A 325 34.25 -12.69 1.43
N ASN A 326 35.32 -11.96 1.69
CA ASN A 326 35.28 -10.81 2.59
C ASN A 326 34.50 -9.64 1.95
N PRO A 327 34.10 -8.61 2.71
CA PRO A 327 33.32 -7.49 2.18
C PRO A 327 33.94 -6.79 0.97
N ILE A 328 35.27 -6.58 0.95
CA ILE A 328 35.97 -5.98 -0.19
C ILE A 328 35.84 -6.87 -1.44
N GLN A 329 36.11 -8.17 -1.31
CA GLN A 329 36.01 -9.12 -2.41
C GLN A 329 34.58 -9.14 -2.99
N ARG A 330 33.55 -9.09 -2.13
CA ARG A 330 32.16 -8.98 -2.55
C ARG A 330 31.90 -7.70 -3.34
N LYS A 331 32.35 -6.54 -2.84
CA LYS A 331 32.20 -5.24 -3.54
C LYS A 331 32.87 -5.26 -4.91
N VAL A 332 34.09 -5.79 -5.01
CA VAL A 332 34.82 -5.87 -6.28
C VAL A 332 34.13 -6.83 -7.26
N ILE A 333 33.63 -7.98 -6.80
CA ILE A 333 32.87 -8.92 -7.65
C ILE A 333 31.56 -8.28 -8.13
N ARG A 334 30.84 -7.58 -7.25
CA ARG A 334 29.60 -6.86 -7.61
C ARG A 334 29.85 -5.75 -8.64
N LEU A 335 30.94 -4.98 -8.51
CA LEU A 335 31.37 -3.97 -9.49
C LEU A 335 31.74 -4.58 -10.85
N ARG A 336 32.39 -5.76 -10.84
CA ARG A 336 32.76 -6.48 -12.06
C ARG A 336 31.54 -7.06 -12.78
N ASP A 337 30.66 -7.73 -12.04
CA ASP A 337 29.59 -8.54 -12.61
C ASP A 337 28.31 -7.71 -12.89
N LYS A 338 28.07 -6.64 -12.10
CA LYS A 338 26.93 -5.69 -12.13
C LYS A 338 25.52 -6.26 -11.96
N ARG A 339 25.32 -7.53 -12.33
CA ARG A 339 24.06 -8.29 -12.28
C ARG A 339 24.35 -9.78 -12.13
N CYS A 340 23.31 -10.57 -11.93
CA CYS A 340 23.40 -12.03 -11.96
C CYS A 340 24.04 -12.49 -13.28
N ARG A 341 25.05 -13.35 -13.20
CA ARG A 341 25.78 -13.85 -14.37
C ARG A 341 25.09 -15.00 -15.09
N ALA A 342 23.93 -15.46 -14.61
CA ALA A 342 23.13 -16.42 -15.36
C ALA A 342 22.70 -15.81 -16.70
N ALA A 343 22.86 -16.56 -17.80
CA ALA A 343 22.55 -16.07 -19.14
C ALA A 343 21.08 -15.60 -19.23
N GLY A 344 20.87 -14.33 -19.59
CA GLY A 344 19.55 -13.70 -19.72
C GLY A 344 18.91 -13.21 -18.42
N CYS A 345 19.62 -13.26 -17.28
CA CYS A 345 19.12 -12.70 -16.02
C CYS A 345 19.52 -11.24 -15.85
N ASP A 346 18.59 -10.40 -15.42
CA ASP A 346 18.72 -8.95 -15.22
C ASP A 346 18.68 -8.53 -13.74
N VAL A 347 18.62 -9.51 -12.82
CA VAL A 347 18.64 -9.25 -11.38
C VAL A 347 19.92 -8.52 -10.99
N ALA A 348 19.78 -7.33 -10.40
CA ALA A 348 20.91 -6.46 -10.03
C ALA A 348 21.83 -7.09 -8.97
N ALA A 349 23.09 -6.63 -8.93
CA ALA A 349 24.15 -7.17 -8.08
C ALA A 349 23.81 -7.17 -6.58
N GLU A 350 22.99 -6.23 -6.11
CA GLU A 350 22.52 -6.11 -4.73
C GLU A 350 21.71 -7.32 -4.27
N TRP A 351 21.02 -7.97 -5.20
CA TRP A 351 20.16 -9.13 -4.96
C TRP A 351 20.86 -10.46 -5.26
N CYS A 352 22.18 -10.41 -5.46
CA CYS A 352 23.01 -11.56 -5.80
C CYS A 352 23.98 -11.90 -4.67
N ASP A 353 24.18 -13.20 -4.49
CA ASP A 353 25.23 -13.76 -3.65
C ASP A 353 26.48 -14.02 -4.49
N VAL A 354 27.64 -13.97 -3.83
CA VAL A 354 28.89 -14.43 -4.44
C VAL A 354 28.96 -15.95 -4.32
N HIS A 355 29.04 -16.61 -5.47
CA HIS A 355 29.20 -18.04 -5.62
C HIS A 355 30.63 -18.38 -6.04
N HIS A 356 31.22 -19.46 -5.52
CA HIS A 356 32.52 -19.95 -5.99
C HIS A 356 32.35 -20.71 -7.31
N LEU A 357 33.13 -20.35 -8.34
CA LEU A 357 33.11 -21.04 -9.64
C LEU A 357 33.49 -22.52 -9.52
N GLU A 358 34.51 -22.81 -8.72
CA GLU A 358 34.77 -24.15 -8.24
C GLU A 358 34.30 -24.22 -6.79
N ALA A 359 33.43 -25.19 -6.47
CA ALA A 359 32.89 -25.32 -5.13
C ALA A 359 34.03 -25.36 -4.09
N TRP A 360 33.91 -24.58 -3.02
CA TRP A 360 34.91 -24.55 -1.95
C TRP A 360 35.22 -25.95 -1.39
N SER A 361 34.20 -26.80 -1.26
CA SER A 361 34.34 -28.20 -0.82
C SER A 361 35.16 -29.06 -1.77
N LYS A 362 35.30 -28.66 -3.04
CA LYS A 362 36.11 -29.33 -4.07
C LYS A 362 37.50 -28.70 -4.25
N GLY A 363 37.85 -27.71 -3.44
CA GLY A 363 39.17 -27.06 -3.48
C GLY A 363 39.21 -25.67 -4.10
N GLY A 364 38.05 -25.12 -4.49
CA GLY A 364 37.95 -23.76 -5.00
C GLY A 364 38.50 -22.72 -4.01
N LYS A 365 39.00 -21.60 -4.55
CA LYS A 365 39.65 -20.53 -3.79
C LYS A 365 38.70 -19.35 -3.57
N THR A 366 38.88 -18.64 -2.47
CA THR A 366 38.13 -17.43 -2.13
C THR A 366 38.93 -16.23 -2.62
N THR A 367 38.81 -15.97 -3.92
CA THR A 367 39.43 -14.83 -4.61
C THR A 367 38.36 -14.06 -5.38
N VAL A 368 38.67 -12.81 -5.76
CA VAL A 368 37.82 -12.03 -6.66
C VAL A 368 37.63 -12.74 -8.01
N LYS A 369 38.67 -13.38 -8.54
CA LYS A 369 38.65 -14.05 -9.85
C LYS A 369 37.75 -15.29 -9.84
N ASP A 370 37.74 -16.01 -8.72
CA ASP A 370 37.06 -17.30 -8.58
C ASP A 370 35.64 -17.19 -8.02
N GLY A 371 35.19 -15.98 -7.68
CA GLY A 371 33.81 -15.68 -7.31
C GLY A 371 32.98 -15.15 -8.49
N VAL A 372 31.68 -15.42 -8.51
CA VAL A 372 30.71 -14.97 -9.51
C VAL A 372 29.37 -14.60 -8.87
N LEU A 373 28.65 -13.60 -9.39
CA LEU A 373 27.32 -13.26 -8.89
C LEU A 373 26.21 -14.17 -9.40
N LEU A 374 25.42 -14.72 -8.48
CA LEU A 374 24.16 -15.42 -8.77
C LEU A 374 23.04 -14.92 -7.86
N CYS A 375 21.86 -14.62 -8.42
CA CYS A 375 20.67 -14.33 -7.62
C CYS A 375 20.23 -15.59 -6.86
N CYS A 376 19.44 -15.42 -5.78
CA CYS A 376 18.98 -16.55 -4.96
C CYS A 376 18.47 -17.73 -5.79
N HIS A 377 17.64 -17.48 -6.80
CA HIS A 377 17.12 -18.51 -7.71
C HIS A 377 18.22 -19.29 -8.46
N HIS A 378 19.16 -18.59 -9.09
CA HIS A 378 20.26 -19.23 -9.84
C HIS A 378 21.34 -19.81 -8.92
N HIS A 379 21.51 -19.25 -7.73
CA HIS A 379 22.42 -19.77 -6.70
C HIS A 379 21.93 -21.10 -6.14
N HIS A 380 20.61 -21.31 -6.00
CA HIS A 380 20.08 -22.64 -5.71
C HIS A 380 20.23 -23.58 -6.92
N ARG A 381 19.91 -23.09 -8.13
CA ARG A 381 19.94 -23.90 -9.35
C ARG A 381 21.33 -24.44 -9.72
N VAL A 382 22.41 -23.72 -9.38
CA VAL A 382 23.78 -24.21 -9.64
C VAL A 382 24.19 -25.41 -8.78
N HIS A 383 23.52 -25.57 -7.63
CA HIS A 383 23.70 -26.72 -6.74
C HIS A 383 22.72 -27.86 -7.02
N ASP A 384 21.71 -27.65 -7.87
CA ASP A 384 20.71 -28.65 -8.20
C ASP A 384 21.31 -29.74 -9.12
N PRO A 385 21.32 -31.02 -8.71
CA PRO A 385 21.84 -32.11 -9.51
C PRO A 385 21.05 -32.35 -10.81
N ALA A 386 19.83 -31.82 -10.94
CA ALA A 386 19.02 -31.91 -12.16
C ALA A 386 19.47 -30.96 -13.28
N TYR A 387 20.46 -30.10 -13.04
CA TYR A 387 20.96 -29.14 -14.03
C TYR A 387 22.49 -29.28 -14.26
N HIS A 388 22.91 -29.12 -15.51
CA HIS A 388 24.27 -28.77 -15.89
C HIS A 388 24.40 -27.26 -15.97
N HIS A 389 25.57 -26.74 -15.60
CA HIS A 389 25.93 -25.35 -15.80
C HIS A 389 27.26 -25.26 -16.54
N GLU A 390 27.33 -24.34 -17.49
CA GLU A 390 28.52 -24.09 -18.30
C GLU A 390 28.81 -22.59 -18.32
N ARG A 391 30.08 -22.22 -18.14
CA ARG A 391 30.54 -20.84 -18.21
C ARG A 391 30.96 -20.50 -19.63
N HIS A 392 30.34 -19.49 -20.21
CA HIS A 392 30.66 -18.97 -21.53
C HIS A 392 31.89 -18.05 -21.49
N PRO A 393 32.56 -17.81 -22.63
CA PRO A 393 33.74 -16.93 -22.71
C PRO A 393 33.47 -15.49 -22.26
N ASP A 394 32.24 -15.01 -22.44
CA ASP A 394 31.78 -13.70 -21.96
C ASP A 394 31.61 -13.63 -20.43
N GLY A 395 31.80 -14.76 -19.73
CA GLY A 395 31.67 -14.93 -18.30
C GLY A 395 30.24 -15.18 -17.81
N SER A 396 29.27 -15.37 -18.70
CA SER A 396 27.90 -15.77 -18.34
C SER A 396 27.82 -17.27 -18.03
N ILE A 397 26.83 -17.69 -17.24
CA ILE A 397 26.60 -19.08 -16.85
C ILE A 397 25.28 -19.53 -17.47
N ARG A 398 25.34 -20.53 -18.36
CA ARG A 398 24.15 -21.14 -18.95
C ARG A 398 23.78 -22.38 -18.17
N PHE A 399 22.50 -22.53 -17.85
CA PHE A 399 21.95 -23.71 -17.18
C PHE A 399 21.16 -24.54 -18.19
N THR A 400 21.45 -25.84 -18.28
CA THR A 400 20.70 -26.82 -19.08
C THR A 400 20.22 -27.94 -18.17
N ARG A 401 19.00 -28.44 -18.38
CA ARG A 401 18.50 -29.57 -17.59
C ARG A 401 19.24 -30.84 -18.01
N ARG A 402 19.64 -31.68 -17.06
CA ARG A 402 20.16 -33.02 -17.36
C ARG A 402 18.99 -33.85 -17.89
N THR A 403 19.10 -34.31 -19.12
CA THR A 403 18.15 -35.28 -19.71
C THR A 403 18.45 -36.68 -19.23
#